data_AF-A0A563VL96-F1
#
_entry.id   AF-A0A563VL96-F1
#
_cell.length_a   1.000
_cell.length_b   1.000
_cell.length_c   1.000
_cell.angle_alpha   90.00
_cell.angle_beta   90.00
_cell.angle_gamma   90.00
#
_symmetry.space_group_name_H-M   'P 1'
#
loop_
_entity.id
_entity.type
_entity.pdbx_description
1 polymer ?
#
loop_
_entity_poly.entity_id
_entity_poly.type
_entity_poly.pdbx_seq_one_letter_code
_entity_poly.pdbx_strand_id
1 'polypeptide(L)'
;MYRKLLLSGLTALSVITLSSNNLVSAFSANNDPTKRECTAIDSSKLNQKSDILQKFNFSEHLNVKIEGSGIVAQFVPQNTQQQAIELDDLAAATGYKSFNWVNYVEQDPYGIADYQGNLLSLPYNDPPPGGYQYEAADRQPFYWDIEKCENCSSRHYYQHPKIKQKFTLTFEDHPSDYRLQLGETIEFVTHLVGVKNSHLNQERLQWDVLSTFKWQLSNNAAGRSQVSLIAVEHNVLELSSSLLAQIQNDGGIIPDLEIATQDKYNSHSPQCPLQSHQNQHLDSHL
;
A
#
# COMPACT_ATOMS: atom_id res chain seq x y z
N MET A 1 -7.22 -31.78 54.08
CA MET A 1 -7.84 -32.97 53.45
C MET A 1 -8.91 -32.51 52.47
N TYR A 2 -8.64 -32.54 51.17
CA TYR A 2 -9.46 -33.20 50.15
C TYR A 2 -8.79 -33.03 48.77
N ARG A 3 -8.55 -34.17 48.13
CA ARG A 3 -8.01 -34.37 46.78
C ARG A 3 -8.93 -33.79 45.70
N LYS A 4 -8.33 -33.36 44.58
CA LYS A 4 -8.83 -33.49 43.18
C LYS A 4 -7.92 -32.64 42.27
N LEU A 5 -7.62 -32.97 41.03
CA LEU A 5 -7.60 -34.21 40.26
C LEU A 5 -6.64 -33.89 39.09
N LEU A 6 -5.63 -34.72 38.84
CA LEU A 6 -4.80 -34.65 37.63
C LEU A 6 -5.63 -35.12 36.44
N LEU A 7 -5.74 -34.33 35.38
CA LEU A 7 -6.05 -34.84 34.04
C LEU A 7 -4.96 -34.37 33.06
N SER A 8 -4.14 -35.34 32.69
CA SER A 8 -3.21 -35.34 31.58
C SER A 8 -3.98 -35.45 30.26
N GLY A 9 -3.84 -34.46 29.38
CA GLY A 9 -4.28 -34.52 27.99
C GLY A 9 -3.07 -34.44 27.07
N LEU A 10 -2.64 -35.60 26.54
CA LEU A 10 -1.70 -35.67 25.43
C LEU A 10 -2.35 -34.99 24.20
N THR A 11 -1.63 -34.05 23.58
CA THR A 11 -1.90 -33.63 22.21
C THR A 11 -0.75 -34.08 21.33
N ALA A 12 -1.09 -34.85 20.30
CA ALA A 12 -0.16 -35.36 19.31
C ALA A 12 0.34 -34.20 18.44
N LEU A 13 1.65 -33.95 18.43
CA LEU A 13 2.30 -33.13 17.41
C LEU A 13 2.44 -33.95 16.13
N SER A 14 1.65 -33.60 15.12
CA SER A 14 1.91 -34.00 13.74
C SER A 14 3.00 -33.10 13.17
N VAL A 15 4.20 -33.67 12.99
CA VAL A 15 5.30 -33.02 12.27
C VAL A 15 5.03 -33.16 10.78
N ILE A 16 4.67 -32.06 10.11
CA ILE A 16 4.66 -31.97 8.65
C ILE A 16 6.03 -31.43 8.23
N THR A 17 6.88 -32.29 7.70
CA THR A 17 8.12 -31.90 7.02
C THR A 17 7.80 -31.48 5.59
N LEU A 18 7.88 -30.17 5.32
CA LEU A 18 7.92 -29.65 3.95
C LEU A 18 9.37 -29.72 3.45
N SER A 19 9.58 -30.60 2.48
CA SER A 19 10.82 -30.73 1.70
C SER A 19 10.97 -29.55 0.76
N SER A 20 11.85 -28.60 1.09
CA SER A 20 12.27 -27.53 0.19
C SER A 20 13.27 -28.09 -0.83
N ASN A 21 12.81 -28.32 -2.06
CA ASN A 21 13.68 -28.62 -3.19
C ASN A 21 14.49 -27.38 -3.56
N ASN A 22 15.80 -27.50 -3.42
CA ASN A 22 16.81 -26.56 -3.92
C ASN A 22 16.72 -26.42 -5.45
N LEU A 23 16.47 -25.20 -5.93
CA LEU A 23 16.86 -24.78 -7.27
C LEU A 23 18.08 -23.87 -7.15
N VAL A 24 19.25 -24.48 -7.22
CA VAL A 24 20.52 -23.77 -7.45
C VAL A 24 20.69 -23.67 -8.97
N SER A 25 20.38 -22.51 -9.54
CA SER A 25 20.81 -22.16 -10.89
C SER A 25 22.17 -21.46 -10.78
N ALA A 26 23.22 -22.19 -11.13
CA ALA A 26 24.55 -21.64 -11.31
C ALA A 26 24.57 -20.75 -12.56
N PHE A 27 24.65 -19.44 -12.37
CA PHE A 27 25.02 -18.51 -13.44
C PHE A 27 26.54 -18.54 -13.60
N SER A 28 26.99 -19.19 -14.68
CA SER A 28 28.37 -19.12 -15.15
C SER A 28 28.56 -17.83 -15.94
N ALA A 29 29.40 -16.93 -15.44
CA ALA A 29 29.73 -15.67 -16.08
C ALA A 29 30.84 -15.88 -17.11
N ASN A 30 30.47 -15.94 -18.39
CA ASN A 30 31.38 -15.63 -19.51
C ASN A 30 30.96 -14.26 -20.06
N ASN A 31 31.59 -13.19 -19.55
CA ASN A 31 31.35 -11.83 -20.00
C ASN A 31 32.26 -11.50 -21.19
N ASP A 32 31.71 -11.58 -22.41
CA ASP A 32 32.25 -10.88 -23.58
C ASP A 32 31.57 -9.49 -23.66
N PRO A 33 32.30 -8.38 -23.42
CA PRO A 33 31.73 -7.03 -23.39
C PRO A 33 31.28 -6.50 -24.76
N THR A 34 31.46 -7.25 -25.85
CA THR A 34 31.12 -6.79 -27.21
C THR A 34 29.82 -7.34 -27.78
N LYS A 35 29.15 -8.28 -27.09
CA LYS A 35 27.85 -8.82 -27.49
C LYS A 35 26.78 -8.50 -26.46
N ARG A 36 26.22 -7.28 -26.52
CA ARG A 36 24.91 -7.02 -25.91
C ARG A 36 23.84 -7.66 -26.79
N GLU A 37 23.55 -8.93 -26.55
CA GLU A 37 22.32 -9.54 -27.05
C GLU A 37 21.13 -8.81 -26.43
N CYS A 38 20.29 -8.23 -27.27
CA CYS A 38 18.99 -7.72 -26.86
C CYS A 38 18.12 -8.93 -26.50
N THR A 39 18.16 -9.37 -25.25
CA THR A 39 17.17 -10.30 -24.72
C THR A 39 15.82 -9.61 -24.74
N ALA A 40 14.98 -9.97 -25.72
CA ALA A 40 13.61 -9.50 -25.79
C ALA A 40 12.90 -9.88 -24.48
N ILE A 41 12.44 -8.88 -23.74
CA ILE A 41 11.62 -9.10 -22.56
C ILE A 41 10.33 -9.79 -23.03
N ASP A 42 10.02 -10.93 -22.42
CA ASP A 42 8.79 -11.68 -22.70
C ASP A 42 7.56 -10.86 -22.27
N SER A 43 7.03 -10.09 -23.21
CA SER A 43 5.87 -9.21 -23.05
C SER A 43 4.59 -9.94 -22.61
N SER A 44 4.52 -11.27 -22.74
CA SER A 44 3.34 -12.05 -22.37
C SER A 44 3.10 -12.10 -20.85
N LYS A 45 4.17 -12.09 -20.04
CA LYS A 45 4.08 -12.13 -18.57
C LYS A 45 3.69 -10.77 -17.96
N LEU A 46 4.07 -9.67 -18.61
CA LEU A 46 3.68 -8.31 -18.19
C LEU A 46 2.18 -8.08 -18.39
N ASN A 47 1.61 -8.58 -19.49
CA ASN A 47 0.19 -8.40 -19.80
C ASN A 47 -0.73 -9.14 -18.81
N GLN A 48 -0.35 -10.34 -18.33
CA GLN A 48 -1.17 -11.08 -17.35
C GLN A 48 -1.28 -10.38 -15.98
N LYS A 49 -0.24 -9.66 -15.54
CA LYS A 49 -0.25 -8.94 -14.25
C LYS A 49 -1.23 -7.76 -14.27
N SER A 50 -1.28 -7.02 -15.38
CA SER A 50 -2.23 -5.93 -15.59
C SER A 50 -3.68 -6.42 -15.56
N ASP A 51 -3.95 -7.57 -16.18
CA ASP A 51 -5.31 -8.14 -16.26
C ASP A 51 -5.89 -8.50 -14.88
N ILE A 52 -5.07 -8.96 -13.93
CA ILE A 52 -5.54 -9.33 -12.59
C ILE A 52 -5.90 -8.08 -11.78
N LEU A 53 -5.04 -7.06 -11.81
CA LEU A 53 -5.29 -5.78 -11.13
C LEU A 53 -6.56 -5.10 -11.63
N GLN A 54 -6.84 -5.18 -12.93
CA GLN A 54 -8.05 -4.61 -13.52
C GLN A 54 -9.33 -5.40 -13.19
N LYS A 55 -9.21 -6.68 -12.84
CA LYS A 55 -10.36 -7.56 -12.56
C LYS A 55 -10.71 -7.67 -11.09
N PHE A 56 -9.76 -7.41 -10.18
CA PHE A 56 -9.99 -7.49 -8.75
C PHE A 56 -10.54 -6.17 -8.21
N ASN A 57 -11.82 -6.15 -7.83
CA ASN A 57 -12.44 -4.95 -7.26
C ASN A 57 -12.13 -4.85 -5.76
N PHE A 58 -11.06 -4.12 -5.40
CA PHE A 58 -10.63 -3.99 -4.01
C PHE A 58 -11.68 -3.36 -3.08
N SER A 59 -12.55 -2.48 -3.59
CA SER A 59 -13.54 -1.77 -2.76
C SER A 59 -14.67 -2.70 -2.29
N GLU A 60 -15.07 -3.69 -3.10
CA GLU A 60 -16.08 -4.70 -2.74
C GLU A 60 -15.64 -5.59 -1.56
N HIS A 61 -14.34 -5.62 -1.27
CA HIS A 61 -13.75 -6.39 -0.18
C HIS A 61 -13.40 -5.53 1.05
N LEU A 62 -13.85 -4.27 1.06
CA LEU A 62 -13.61 -3.33 2.14
C LEU A 62 -14.87 -3.11 2.97
N ASN A 63 -14.78 -3.36 4.27
CA ASN A 63 -15.84 -3.03 5.24
C ASN A 63 -15.36 -1.89 6.15
N VAL A 64 -16.02 -0.74 6.10
CA VAL A 64 -15.72 0.43 6.94
C VAL A 64 -16.88 0.68 7.89
N LYS A 65 -16.59 0.82 9.19
CA LYS A 65 -17.59 1.05 10.24
C LYS A 65 -17.07 2.01 11.31
N ILE A 66 -18.01 2.69 11.97
CA ILE A 66 -17.75 3.52 13.14
C ILE A 66 -18.03 2.70 14.40
N GLU A 67 -17.07 2.65 15.32
CA GLU A 67 -17.17 1.94 16.60
C GLU A 67 -16.92 2.92 17.76
N GLY A 68 -18.00 3.42 18.36
CA GLY A 68 -17.90 4.42 19.42
C GLY A 68 -17.32 5.73 18.90
N SER A 69 -16.16 6.12 19.41
CA SER A 69 -15.39 7.29 18.95
C SER A 69 -14.28 6.93 17.95
N GLY A 70 -14.26 5.70 17.46
CA GLY A 70 -13.26 5.22 16.51
C GLY A 70 -13.84 4.83 15.15
N ILE A 71 -12.94 4.58 14.22
CA ILE A 71 -13.22 4.06 12.89
C ILE A 71 -12.42 2.78 12.70
N VAL A 72 -13.05 1.77 12.10
CA VAL A 72 -12.43 0.49 11.76
C VAL A 72 -12.71 0.19 10.30
N ALA A 73 -11.65 -0.08 9.54
CA ALA A 73 -11.75 -0.58 8.17
C ALA A 73 -11.08 -1.95 8.06
N GLN A 74 -11.75 -2.92 7.44
CA GLN A 74 -11.23 -4.27 7.27
C GLN A 74 -11.24 -4.64 5.79
N PHE A 75 -10.07 -4.98 5.27
CA PHE A 75 -9.90 -5.56 3.95
C PHE A 75 -9.86 -7.09 4.08
N VAL A 76 -10.88 -7.75 3.54
CA VAL A 76 -11.06 -9.21 3.56
C VAL A 76 -11.28 -9.70 2.13
N PRO A 77 -10.20 -9.95 1.37
CA PRO A 77 -10.33 -10.33 -0.03
C PRO A 77 -10.99 -11.70 -0.17
N GLN A 78 -11.88 -11.82 -1.16
CA GLN A 78 -12.58 -13.06 -1.48
C GLN A 78 -12.49 -13.35 -2.98
N ASN A 79 -12.48 -14.62 -3.36
CA ASN A 79 -12.56 -15.02 -4.77
C ASN A 79 -14.01 -14.95 -5.28
N THR A 80 -14.22 -15.26 -6.55
CA THR A 80 -15.56 -15.30 -7.19
C THR A 80 -16.54 -16.28 -6.55
N GLN A 81 -16.06 -17.20 -5.71
CA GLN A 81 -16.83 -18.18 -4.95
C GLN A 81 -17.02 -17.74 -3.48
N GLN A 82 -16.73 -16.48 -3.15
CA GLN A 82 -16.81 -15.90 -1.79
C GLN A 82 -15.88 -16.57 -0.77
N GLN A 83 -14.84 -17.27 -1.22
CA GLN A 83 -13.84 -17.87 -0.34
C GLN A 83 -12.75 -16.86 -0.04
N ALA A 84 -12.35 -16.74 1.21
CA ALA A 84 -11.27 -15.84 1.62
C ALA A 84 -9.96 -16.17 0.90
N ILE A 85 -9.25 -15.14 0.43
CA ILE A 85 -7.93 -15.23 -0.20
C ILE A 85 -6.88 -14.80 0.83
N GLU A 86 -5.77 -15.52 0.93
CA GLU A 86 -4.66 -15.09 1.79
C GLU A 86 -4.08 -13.76 1.27
N LEU A 87 -3.77 -12.83 2.17
CA LEU A 87 -3.24 -11.52 1.77
C LEU A 87 -1.93 -11.65 0.98
N ASP A 88 -1.06 -12.57 1.38
CA ASP A 88 0.24 -12.76 0.72
C ASP A 88 0.08 -13.39 -0.67
N ASP A 89 -0.89 -14.31 -0.84
CA ASP A 89 -1.23 -14.90 -2.14
C ASP A 89 -1.80 -13.85 -3.09
N LEU A 90 -2.72 -13.01 -2.61
CA LEU A 90 -3.28 -11.93 -3.40
C LEU A 90 -2.21 -10.90 -3.77
N ALA A 91 -1.35 -10.52 -2.83
CA ALA A 91 -0.24 -9.60 -3.08
C ALA A 91 0.67 -10.15 -4.18
N ALA A 92 1.08 -11.42 -4.09
CA ALA A 92 1.90 -12.07 -5.11
C ALA A 92 1.21 -12.11 -6.48
N ALA A 93 -0.09 -12.44 -6.54
CA ALA A 93 -0.87 -12.53 -7.78
C ALA A 93 -1.07 -11.16 -8.46
N THR A 94 -1.16 -10.09 -7.67
CA THR A 94 -1.24 -8.69 -8.14
C THR A 94 0.14 -8.04 -8.30
N GLY A 95 1.19 -8.79 -7.94
CA GLY A 95 2.59 -8.40 -7.93
C GLY A 95 2.90 -7.18 -7.06
N TYR A 96 2.21 -7.08 -5.93
CA TYR A 96 2.62 -6.33 -4.76
C TYR A 96 3.44 -7.23 -3.82
N LYS A 97 4.25 -6.59 -2.98
CA LYS A 97 4.94 -7.23 -1.85
C LYS A 97 3.98 -7.45 -0.68
N SER A 98 3.09 -6.51 -0.44
CA SER A 98 2.15 -6.50 0.68
C SER A 98 1.05 -5.47 0.45
N PHE A 99 0.02 -5.51 1.30
CA PHE A 99 -0.97 -4.44 1.44
C PHE A 99 -0.70 -3.66 2.73
N ASN A 100 -1.01 -2.36 2.73
CA ASN A 100 -0.98 -1.52 3.94
C ASN A 100 -2.05 -0.42 3.84
N TRP A 101 -2.06 0.50 4.80
CA TRP A 101 -2.90 1.70 4.79
C TRP A 101 -2.03 2.96 4.74
N VAL A 102 -2.58 4.01 4.14
CA VAL A 102 -2.06 5.38 4.23
C VAL A 102 -3.21 6.28 4.65
N ASN A 103 -2.96 7.21 5.56
CA ASN A 103 -3.98 8.13 6.06
C ASN A 103 -3.48 9.57 5.93
N TYR A 104 -4.29 10.44 5.36
CA TYR A 104 -3.97 11.86 5.19
C TYR A 104 -4.97 12.72 5.94
N VAL A 105 -4.47 13.80 6.53
CA VAL A 105 -5.30 14.88 7.07
C VAL A 105 -5.40 15.97 6.02
N GLU A 106 -6.62 16.22 5.53
CA GLU A 106 -6.89 17.24 4.51
C GLU A 106 -7.32 18.57 5.14
N GLN A 107 -7.96 18.52 6.31
CA GLN A 107 -8.35 19.69 7.08
C GLN A 107 -8.03 19.47 8.56
N ASP A 108 -7.31 20.39 9.18
CA ASP A 108 -7.11 20.47 10.63
C ASP A 108 -7.01 21.96 11.03
N PRO A 109 -7.99 22.51 11.78
CA PRO A 109 -8.00 23.92 12.15
C PRO A 109 -6.89 24.31 13.16
N TYR A 110 -6.30 23.34 13.86
CA TYR A 110 -5.28 23.58 14.87
C TYR A 110 -3.88 23.12 14.46
N GLY A 111 -3.81 22.21 13.50
CA GLY A 111 -2.58 21.56 13.07
C GLY A 111 -1.97 20.67 14.15
N ILE A 112 -0.91 19.97 13.76
CA ILE A 112 -0.13 19.10 14.63
C ILE A 112 1.36 19.19 14.28
N ALA A 113 2.22 18.93 15.27
CA ALA A 113 3.67 18.98 15.09
C ALA A 113 4.27 17.58 14.88
N ASP A 114 5.28 17.49 14.01
CA ASP A 114 6.09 16.28 13.80
C ASP A 114 6.95 15.92 15.02
N TYR A 115 7.70 14.80 14.95
CA TYR A 115 8.58 14.37 16.04
C TYR A 115 9.69 15.39 16.39
N GLN A 116 10.02 16.33 15.51
CA GLN A 116 10.97 17.42 15.76
C GLN A 116 10.30 18.69 16.31
N GLY A 117 8.96 18.73 16.37
CA GLY A 117 8.19 19.88 16.83
C GLY A 117 7.88 20.92 15.76
N ASN A 118 8.10 20.62 14.48
CA ASN A 118 7.68 21.51 13.40
C ASN A 118 6.19 21.30 13.12
N LEU A 119 5.43 22.39 12.99
CA LEU A 119 4.04 22.33 12.60
C LEU A 119 3.91 21.82 11.16
N LEU A 120 3.09 20.79 10.95
CA LEU A 120 2.83 20.23 9.63
C LEU A 120 1.94 21.16 8.79
N SER A 121 2.21 21.22 7.49
CA SER A 121 1.36 21.90 6.51
C SER A 121 0.31 20.94 5.96
N LEU A 122 -0.94 21.39 5.83
CA LEU A 122 -1.99 20.61 5.19
C LEU A 122 -1.79 20.52 3.65
N PRO A 123 -2.16 19.39 3.02
CA PRO A 123 -2.46 18.11 3.67
C PRO A 123 -1.16 17.44 4.14
N TYR A 124 -1.25 16.61 5.19
CA TYR A 124 -0.11 15.83 5.70
C TYR A 124 -0.47 14.36 5.94
N ASN A 125 0.55 13.49 5.88
CA ASN A 125 0.40 12.07 6.22
C ASN A 125 0.28 11.88 7.74
N ASP A 126 -0.56 10.95 8.15
CA ASP A 126 -0.84 10.60 9.54
C ASP A 126 -0.61 9.08 9.75
N PRO A 127 0.39 8.68 10.54
CA PRO A 127 1.41 9.54 11.16
C PRO A 127 2.37 10.13 10.11
N PRO A 128 2.98 11.30 10.38
CA PRO A 128 4.04 11.84 9.52
C PRO A 128 5.28 10.94 9.62
N PRO A 129 6.21 11.01 8.64
CA PRO A 129 7.45 10.22 8.70
C PRO A 129 8.25 10.44 10.00
N GLY A 130 8.49 9.37 10.75
CA GLY A 130 9.12 9.41 12.08
C GLY A 130 8.15 9.61 13.25
N GLY A 131 6.87 9.87 12.97
CA GLY A 131 5.80 10.00 13.96
C GLY A 131 5.64 11.41 14.53
N TYR A 132 4.84 11.48 15.58
CA TYR A 132 4.58 12.69 16.38
C TYR A 132 5.53 12.78 17.56
N GLN A 133 5.60 13.95 18.22
CA GLN A 133 6.42 14.13 19.43
C GLN A 133 6.11 13.12 20.55
N TYR A 134 4.87 12.64 20.61
CA TYR A 134 4.38 11.73 21.65
C TYR A 134 4.23 10.28 21.18
N GLU A 135 4.42 10.00 19.88
CA GLU A 135 4.19 8.68 19.30
C GLU A 135 5.10 8.49 18.08
N ALA A 136 6.17 7.73 18.27
CA ALA A 136 7.12 7.42 17.20
C ALA A 136 6.51 6.45 16.18
N ALA A 137 6.88 6.64 14.92
CA ALA A 137 6.59 5.76 13.80
C ALA A 137 7.86 5.53 12.96
N ASP A 138 7.84 4.57 12.05
CA ASP A 138 8.90 4.44 11.06
C ASP A 138 8.88 5.63 10.07
N ARG A 139 9.83 5.66 9.14
CA ARG A 139 9.96 6.77 8.17
C ARG A 139 9.20 6.52 6.87
N GLN A 140 8.40 5.47 6.80
CA GLN A 140 7.60 5.14 5.64
C GLN A 140 6.25 5.86 5.73
N PRO A 141 5.57 6.12 4.60
CA PRO A 141 4.31 6.87 4.58
C PRO A 141 3.11 6.04 5.03
N PHE A 142 3.33 4.85 5.61
CA PHE A 142 2.25 3.94 5.95
C PHE A 142 1.73 4.18 7.36
N TYR A 143 0.43 3.93 7.54
CA TYR A 143 -0.20 4.00 8.85
C TYR A 143 0.37 2.96 9.83
N TRP A 144 0.72 1.77 9.33
CA TRP A 144 1.36 0.72 10.12
C TRP A 144 2.83 0.55 9.76
N ASP A 145 3.69 0.54 10.79
CA ASP A 145 5.14 0.44 10.66
C ASP A 145 5.52 -0.87 9.98
N ILE A 146 6.15 -0.79 8.80
CA ILE A 146 6.68 -1.96 8.09
C ILE A 146 8.04 -2.35 8.63
N GLU A 147 8.81 -1.37 9.08
CA GLU A 147 10.10 -1.58 9.70
C GLU A 147 9.94 -1.69 11.22
N LYS A 148 10.78 -2.51 11.85
CA LYS A 148 10.90 -2.44 13.30
C LYS A 148 11.66 -1.16 13.65
N CYS A 149 10.94 -0.12 14.04
CA CYS A 149 11.55 1.10 14.54
C CYS A 149 11.79 1.05 16.05
N GLU A 150 12.89 1.68 16.47
CA GLU A 150 13.24 1.83 17.87
C GLU A 150 12.24 2.78 18.54
N ASN A 151 11.71 2.40 19.72
CA ASN A 151 10.71 3.14 20.49
C ASN A 151 9.28 3.19 19.91
N CYS A 152 9.03 2.56 18.77
CA CYS A 152 7.67 2.44 18.25
C CYS A 152 6.83 1.46 19.09
N SER A 153 5.54 1.76 19.21
CA SER A 153 4.62 0.87 19.91
C SER A 153 4.47 -0.43 19.12
N SER A 154 4.66 -1.58 19.77
CA SER A 154 4.51 -2.88 19.12
C SER A 154 3.11 -3.11 18.53
N ARG A 155 2.12 -2.33 19.00
CA ARG A 155 0.75 -2.35 18.49
C ARG A 155 0.59 -1.70 17.11
N HIS A 156 1.54 -0.86 16.66
CA HIS A 156 1.52 -0.23 15.33
C HIS A 156 2.34 -1.01 14.30
N TYR A 157 3.13 -1.98 14.75
CA TYR A 157 3.90 -2.80 13.85
C TYR A 157 2.97 -3.59 12.92
N TYR A 158 3.20 -3.50 11.62
CA TYR A 158 2.37 -4.10 10.57
C TYR A 158 2.10 -5.60 10.77
N GLN A 159 3.06 -6.35 11.32
CA GLN A 159 2.89 -7.80 11.60
C GLN A 159 2.16 -8.10 12.91
N HIS A 160 1.66 -7.09 13.61
CA HIS A 160 0.91 -7.30 14.85
C HIS A 160 -0.40 -8.04 14.53
N PRO A 161 -0.79 -9.10 15.29
CA PRO A 161 -1.94 -9.95 14.95
C PRO A 161 -3.32 -9.26 14.92
N LYS A 162 -3.43 -8.04 15.47
CA LYS A 162 -4.64 -7.22 15.34
C LYS A 162 -4.72 -6.47 14.00
N ILE A 163 -3.54 -6.14 13.44
CA ILE A 163 -3.40 -5.38 12.19
C ILE A 163 -3.45 -6.33 11.01
N LYS A 164 -2.53 -7.29 10.98
CA LYS A 164 -2.42 -8.27 9.89
C LYS A 164 -2.73 -9.66 10.41
N GLN A 165 -3.73 -10.27 9.79
CA GLN A 165 -4.03 -11.69 9.90
C GLN A 165 -3.86 -12.32 8.52
N LYS A 166 -3.93 -13.64 8.47
CA LYS A 166 -3.78 -14.41 7.23
C LYS A 166 -4.71 -13.94 6.09
N PHE A 167 -5.94 -13.58 6.43
CA PHE A 167 -7.01 -13.22 5.47
C PHE A 167 -7.56 -11.80 5.65
N THR A 168 -7.02 -11.02 6.59
CA THR A 168 -7.59 -9.73 6.99
C THR A 168 -6.50 -8.72 7.27
N LEU A 169 -6.63 -7.54 6.67
CA LEU A 169 -5.85 -6.37 7.03
C LEU A 169 -6.78 -5.33 7.65
N THR A 170 -6.46 -4.87 8.85
CA THR A 170 -7.27 -3.94 9.64
C THR A 170 -6.61 -2.56 9.68
N PHE A 171 -7.41 -1.52 9.48
CA PHE A 171 -7.15 -0.15 9.90
C PHE A 171 -8.05 0.15 11.09
N GLU A 172 -7.49 0.79 12.11
CA GLU A 172 -8.21 1.20 13.31
C GLU A 172 -7.63 2.52 13.80
N ASP A 173 -8.51 3.48 14.05
CA ASP A 173 -8.14 4.76 14.65
C ASP A 173 -9.22 5.23 15.64
N HIS A 174 -8.80 5.93 16.68
CA HIS A 174 -9.62 6.51 17.73
C HIS A 174 -9.19 7.96 17.98
N PRO A 175 -9.37 8.86 17.00
CA PRO A 175 -8.82 10.19 17.10
C PRO A 175 -9.58 10.99 18.14
N SER A 176 -8.86 11.90 18.79
CA SER A 176 -9.43 12.83 19.74
C SER A 176 -8.65 14.13 19.70
N ASP A 177 -9.37 15.25 19.60
CA ASP A 177 -8.78 16.57 19.70
C ASP A 177 -9.66 17.44 20.60
N TYR A 178 -9.15 17.72 21.80
CA TYR A 178 -9.85 18.54 22.78
C TYR A 178 -9.93 20.03 22.38
N ARG A 179 -9.16 20.45 21.37
CA ARG A 179 -9.12 21.82 20.87
C ARG A 179 -10.32 22.14 20.01
N LEU A 180 -10.90 21.15 19.32
CA LEU A 180 -12.05 21.31 18.44
C LEU A 180 -13.22 22.01 19.14
N GLN A 181 -13.70 23.10 18.55
CA GLN A 181 -14.92 23.77 18.95
C GLN A 181 -16.13 23.14 18.26
N LEU A 182 -17.33 23.51 18.72
CA LEU A 182 -18.58 23.07 18.09
C LEU A 182 -18.64 23.56 16.63
N GLY A 183 -18.82 22.63 15.70
CA GLY A 183 -18.87 22.91 14.26
C GLY A 183 -17.52 22.85 13.55
N GLU A 184 -16.42 22.68 14.27
CA GLU A 184 -15.10 22.42 13.69
C GLU A 184 -14.90 20.92 13.45
N THR A 185 -14.11 20.60 12.42
CA THR A 185 -13.82 19.23 12.01
C THR A 185 -12.35 19.07 11.64
N ILE A 186 -11.84 17.86 11.83
CA ILE A 186 -10.63 17.35 11.18
C ILE A 186 -11.08 16.35 10.12
N GLU A 187 -10.70 16.55 8.86
CA GLU A 187 -11.04 15.66 7.76
C GLU A 187 -9.87 14.76 7.38
N PHE A 188 -10.18 13.49 7.19
CA PHE A 188 -9.22 12.44 6.85
C PHE A 188 -9.57 11.79 5.52
N VAL A 189 -8.53 11.38 4.80
CA VAL A 189 -8.61 10.57 3.59
C VAL A 189 -7.74 9.34 3.79
N THR A 190 -8.35 8.16 3.82
CA THR A 190 -7.64 6.91 4.06
C THR A 190 -7.67 6.03 2.82
N HIS A 191 -6.51 5.45 2.50
CA HIS A 191 -6.30 4.59 1.35
C HIS A 191 -5.90 3.18 1.77
N LEU A 192 -6.54 2.17 1.17
CA LEU A 192 -5.95 0.84 1.06
C LEU A 192 -4.91 0.89 -0.05
N VAL A 193 -3.69 0.42 0.21
CA VAL A 193 -2.59 0.52 -0.77
C VAL A 193 -1.90 -0.82 -1.03
N GLY A 194 -1.45 -1.01 -2.26
CA GLY A 194 -0.61 -2.13 -2.68
C GLY A 194 0.85 -1.71 -2.77
N VAL A 195 1.74 -2.30 -1.97
CA VAL A 195 3.16 -1.92 -1.90
C VAL A 195 3.95 -2.65 -2.98
N LYS A 196 4.55 -1.94 -3.95
CA LYS A 196 5.27 -2.54 -5.10
C LYS A 196 6.71 -2.89 -4.80
N ASN A 197 7.46 -1.97 -4.20
CA ASN A 197 8.88 -2.15 -3.95
C ASN A 197 9.32 -1.41 -2.69
N SER A 198 10.07 -2.10 -1.83
CA SER A 198 10.65 -1.54 -0.59
C SER A 198 12.13 -1.89 -0.50
N HIS A 199 12.86 -1.85 -1.63
CA HIS A 199 14.30 -2.04 -1.59
C HIS A 199 14.93 -0.85 -0.83
N LEU A 200 15.30 -1.12 0.42
CA LEU A 200 15.89 -0.20 1.41
C LEU A 200 17.11 0.59 0.91
N ASN A 201 17.65 0.23 -0.25
CA ASN A 201 19.00 0.60 -0.63
C ASN A 201 19.11 1.77 -1.61
N GLN A 202 18.04 2.28 -2.25
CA GLN A 202 18.05 3.59 -2.97
C GLN A 202 16.81 3.93 -3.83
N GLU A 203 15.84 3.04 -4.01
CA GLU A 203 14.65 3.37 -4.81
C GLU A 203 13.53 3.88 -3.90
N ARG A 204 12.98 5.04 -4.25
CA ARG A 204 11.80 5.60 -3.59
C ARG A 204 10.75 4.51 -3.42
N LEU A 205 10.20 4.40 -2.22
CA LEU A 205 9.13 3.46 -1.94
C LEU A 205 7.95 3.76 -2.88
N GLN A 206 7.40 2.72 -3.50
CA GLN A 206 6.31 2.84 -4.48
C GLN A 206 5.11 2.01 -4.05
N TRP A 207 3.93 2.59 -4.18
CA TRP A 207 2.67 1.96 -3.83
C TRP A 207 1.53 2.49 -4.69
N ASP A 208 0.51 1.66 -4.90
CA ASP A 208 -0.69 2.02 -5.66
C ASP A 208 -1.87 2.25 -4.71
N VAL A 209 -2.69 3.26 -4.99
CA VAL A 209 -3.99 3.42 -4.33
C VAL A 209 -4.96 2.39 -4.89
N LEU A 210 -5.54 1.56 -4.01
CA LEU A 210 -6.46 0.48 -4.38
C LEU A 210 -7.91 0.79 -4.04
N SER A 211 -8.14 1.49 -2.93
CA SER A 211 -9.46 1.95 -2.49
C SER A 211 -9.31 3.15 -1.57
N THR A 212 -10.31 4.02 -1.53
CA THR A 212 -10.29 5.27 -0.75
C THR A 212 -11.62 5.49 -0.03
N PHE A 213 -11.55 5.98 1.20
CA PHE A 213 -12.71 6.50 1.92
C PHE A 213 -12.35 7.80 2.65
N LYS A 214 -13.36 8.65 2.83
CA LYS A 214 -13.26 9.93 3.58
C LYS A 214 -14.05 9.84 4.86
N TRP A 215 -13.50 10.41 5.93
CA TRP A 215 -14.12 10.45 7.24
C TRP A 215 -13.65 11.67 8.02
N GLN A 216 -14.30 11.98 9.13
CA GLN A 216 -13.96 13.14 9.93
C GLN A 216 -14.08 12.88 11.42
N LEU A 217 -13.31 13.65 12.18
CA LEU A 217 -13.50 13.90 13.60
C LEU A 217 -14.19 15.25 13.78
N SER A 218 -15.18 15.31 14.67
CA SER A 218 -15.89 16.54 15.06
C SER A 218 -16.17 16.52 16.56
N ASN A 219 -16.57 17.67 17.13
CA ASN A 219 -17.14 17.71 18.48
C ASN A 219 -18.65 17.92 18.43
N ASN A 220 -19.39 17.07 19.14
CA ASN A 220 -20.83 17.23 19.27
C ASN A 220 -21.19 18.33 20.28
N ALA A 221 -22.49 18.64 20.40
CA ALA A 221 -23.00 19.68 21.31
C ALA A 221 -22.65 19.44 22.80
N ALA A 222 -22.28 18.22 23.19
CA ALA A 222 -21.83 17.87 24.53
C ALA A 222 -20.30 17.97 24.70
N GLY A 223 -19.58 18.47 23.69
CA GLY A 223 -18.11 18.58 23.70
C GLY A 223 -17.39 17.24 23.61
N ARG A 224 -18.05 16.19 23.10
CA ARG A 224 -17.45 14.86 22.94
C ARG A 224 -17.05 14.65 21.49
N SER A 225 -15.88 14.05 21.29
CA SER A 225 -15.40 13.56 20.01
C SER A 225 -16.44 12.66 19.35
N GLN A 226 -16.71 12.92 18.09
CA GLN A 226 -17.60 12.15 17.23
C GLN A 226 -16.92 11.91 15.90
N VAL A 227 -16.79 10.63 15.54
CA VAL A 227 -16.29 10.20 14.23
C VAL A 227 -17.48 9.91 13.30
N SER A 228 -17.37 10.32 12.04
CA SER A 228 -18.37 10.06 11.01
C SER A 228 -17.75 9.78 9.65
N LEU A 229 -18.36 8.87 8.88
CA LEU A 229 -18.01 8.65 7.47
C LEU A 229 -18.58 9.79 6.61
N ILE A 230 -17.75 10.30 5.70
CA ILE A 230 -18.17 11.27 4.67
C ILE A 230 -18.51 10.51 3.39
N ALA A 231 -17.61 9.62 2.94
CA ALA A 231 -17.78 8.84 1.72
C ALA A 231 -17.04 7.50 1.81
N VAL A 232 -17.64 6.45 1.25
CA VAL A 232 -17.01 5.16 0.97
C VAL A 232 -16.85 5.06 -0.56
N GLU A 233 -15.74 4.50 -1.03
CA GLU A 233 -15.41 4.42 -2.47
C GLU A 233 -15.24 5.79 -3.14
N HIS A 234 -14.50 6.68 -2.48
CA HIS A 234 -14.25 8.01 -3.03
C HIS A 234 -13.30 7.94 -4.24
N ASN A 235 -13.67 8.60 -5.33
CA ASN A 235 -12.83 8.67 -6.52
C ASN A 235 -11.56 9.47 -6.22
N VAL A 236 -10.39 8.84 -6.34
CA VAL A 236 -9.10 9.49 -6.08
C VAL A 236 -8.90 10.73 -6.94
N LEU A 237 -9.46 10.77 -8.14
CA LEU A 237 -9.34 11.91 -9.05
C LEU A 237 -10.14 13.15 -8.61
N GLU A 238 -11.06 13.00 -7.64
CA GLU A 238 -11.83 14.10 -7.05
C GLU A 238 -11.15 14.73 -5.84
N LEU A 239 -10.02 14.18 -5.39
CA LEU A 239 -9.21 14.74 -4.31
C LEU A 239 -8.60 16.09 -4.71
N SER A 240 -8.30 16.92 -3.70
CA SER A 240 -7.63 18.21 -3.92
C SER A 240 -6.26 18.02 -4.60
N SER A 241 -5.89 18.96 -5.48
CA SER A 241 -4.61 18.88 -6.19
C SER A 241 -3.40 18.89 -5.25
N SER A 242 -3.51 19.56 -4.10
CA SER A 242 -2.50 19.53 -3.04
C SER A 242 -2.36 18.15 -2.40
N LEU A 243 -3.47 17.45 -2.16
CA LEU A 243 -3.44 16.09 -1.62
C LEU A 243 -2.87 15.10 -2.63
N LEU A 244 -3.26 15.21 -3.90
CA LEU A 244 -2.68 14.40 -4.98
C LEU A 244 -1.16 14.59 -5.08
N ALA A 245 -0.68 15.83 -4.97
CA ALA A 245 0.74 16.12 -4.96
C ALA A 245 1.45 15.51 -3.73
N GLN A 246 0.82 15.57 -2.56
CA GLN A 246 1.36 14.96 -1.34
C GLN A 246 1.45 13.42 -1.46
N ILE A 247 0.39 12.77 -1.95
CA ILE A 247 0.37 11.33 -2.26
C ILE A 247 1.54 10.95 -3.16
N GLN A 248 1.78 11.70 -4.23
CA GLN A 248 2.88 11.45 -5.16
C GLN A 248 4.25 11.67 -4.52
N ASN A 249 4.41 12.70 -3.67
CA ASN A 249 5.64 12.95 -2.93
C ASN A 249 6.00 11.80 -1.98
N ASP A 250 4.98 11.15 -1.41
CA ASP A 250 5.11 9.98 -0.54
C ASP A 250 5.29 8.66 -1.31
N GLY A 251 5.36 8.72 -2.65
CA GLY A 251 5.59 7.56 -3.50
C GLY A 251 4.32 6.85 -4.00
N GLY A 252 3.16 7.46 -3.79
CA GLY A 252 1.89 6.97 -4.29
C GLY A 252 1.77 7.14 -5.80
N ILE A 253 1.36 6.06 -6.47
CA ILE A 253 1.05 6.02 -7.90
C ILE A 253 -0.47 6.01 -8.03
N ILE A 254 -0.98 6.89 -8.89
CA ILE A 254 -2.40 7.04 -9.17
C ILE A 254 -2.61 6.64 -10.64
N PRO A 255 -3.12 5.43 -10.93
CA PRO A 255 -3.09 4.82 -12.26
C PRO A 255 -3.64 5.72 -13.39
N ASP A 256 -4.73 6.44 -13.13
CA ASP A 256 -5.39 7.25 -14.16
C ASP A 256 -4.72 8.61 -14.42
N LEU A 257 -3.87 9.11 -13.50
CA LEU A 257 -3.09 10.34 -13.71
C LEU A 257 -1.90 10.13 -14.65
N GLU A 258 -1.34 8.91 -14.71
CA GLU A 258 -0.24 8.60 -15.62
C GLU A 258 -0.67 8.64 -17.09
N ILE A 259 -1.89 8.17 -17.38
CA ILE A 259 -2.44 8.16 -18.74
C ILE A 259 -2.62 9.60 -19.25
N ALA A 260 -3.19 10.48 -18.41
CA ALA A 260 -3.41 11.88 -18.76
C ALA A 260 -2.11 12.69 -18.98
N THR A 261 -0.99 12.26 -18.39
CA THR A 261 0.32 12.93 -18.53
C THR A 261 1.16 12.37 -19.68
N GLN A 262 1.09 11.05 -19.96
CA GLN A 262 1.77 10.44 -21.10
C GLN A 262 1.27 10.94 -22.46
N ASP A 263 -0.04 11.18 -22.60
CA ASP A 263 -0.62 11.70 -23.84
C ASP A 263 -0.14 13.11 -24.21
N LYS A 264 0.32 13.90 -23.23
CA LYS A 264 0.88 15.24 -23.49
C LYS A 264 2.36 15.20 -23.91
N TYR A 265 3.11 14.16 -23.52
CA TYR A 265 4.55 14.08 -23.75
C TYR A 265 4.95 13.37 -25.04
N ASN A 266 4.08 12.55 -25.62
CA ASN A 266 4.39 11.76 -26.82
C ASN A 266 4.26 12.50 -28.18
N SER A 267 4.18 13.83 -28.19
CA SER A 267 4.16 14.59 -29.46
C SER A 267 5.52 14.67 -30.18
N HIS A 268 6.62 14.16 -29.59
CA HIS A 268 7.98 14.33 -30.12
C HIS A 268 8.88 13.08 -30.07
N SER A 269 8.34 11.85 -30.06
CA SER A 269 9.21 10.66 -30.09
C SER A 269 10.04 10.60 -31.40
N PRO A 270 11.38 10.55 -31.32
CA PRO A 270 12.24 10.40 -32.48
C PRO A 270 12.00 9.03 -33.12
N GLN A 271 11.62 9.03 -34.40
CA GLN A 271 11.51 7.81 -35.19
C GLN A 271 12.85 7.06 -35.15
N CYS A 272 12.82 5.80 -34.72
CA CYS A 272 13.94 4.89 -34.95
C CYS A 272 14.27 4.92 -36.45
N PRO A 273 15.56 5.12 -36.83
CA PRO A 273 15.93 5.07 -38.23
C PRO A 273 15.56 3.69 -38.76
N LEU A 274 14.66 3.66 -39.75
CA LEU A 274 14.38 2.48 -40.55
C LEU A 274 15.72 1.95 -41.04
N GLN A 275 16.11 0.77 -40.54
CA GLN A 275 17.21 0.03 -41.13
C GLN A 275 16.82 -0.26 -42.57
N SER A 276 17.41 0.48 -43.50
CA SER A 276 17.31 0.19 -44.92
C SER A 276 17.93 -1.18 -45.14
N HIS A 277 17.09 -2.19 -45.39
CA HIS A 277 17.53 -3.46 -45.93
C HIS A 277 18.22 -3.18 -47.26
N GLN A 278 19.56 -3.11 -47.25
CA GLN A 278 20.35 -3.23 -48.46
C GLN A 278 20.23 -4.67 -48.95
N ASN A 279 19.32 -4.89 -49.90
CA ASN A 279 19.36 -6.03 -50.77
C ASN A 279 20.65 -5.95 -51.59
N GLN A 280 21.68 -6.71 -51.20
CA GLN A 280 22.79 -7.01 -52.10
C GLN A 280 22.29 -8.03 -53.12
N HIS A 281 21.99 -7.52 -54.32
CA HIS A 281 21.74 -8.30 -55.52
C HIS A 281 23.06 -8.99 -55.92
N LEU A 282 23.04 -10.32 -55.93
CA LEU A 282 24.07 -11.14 -56.55
C LEU A 282 23.83 -11.11 -58.06
N ASP A 283 24.65 -10.35 -58.79
CA ASP A 283 24.78 -10.54 -60.23
C ASP A 283 25.94 -11.49 -60.51
N SER A 284 25.58 -12.54 -61.21
CA SER A 284 26.41 -13.61 -61.74
C SER A 284 26.55 -13.38 -63.25
N HIS A 285 27.69 -13.81 -63.82
CA HIS A 285 28.03 -13.87 -65.26
C HIS A 285 28.39 -12.51 -65.91
N LEU A 286 29.42 -12.34 -66.73
CA LEU A 286 30.32 -13.22 -67.51
C LEU A 286 31.71 -12.57 -67.58
#